data_AF-A0AAD9GMZ5-F1
#
_entry.id   AF-A0AAD9GMZ5-F1
#
_cell.length_a   1.000
_cell.length_b   1.000
_cell.length_c   1.000
_cell.angle_alpha   90.00
_cell.angle_beta   90.00
_cell.angle_gamma   90.00
#
_symmetry.space_group_name_H-M   'P 1'
#
loop_
_entity.id
_entity.type
_entity.pdbx_description
1 polymer ?
#
loop_
_entity_poly.entity_id
_entity_poly.type
_entity_poly.pdbx_seq_one_letter_code
_entity_poly.pdbx_strand_id
1 'polypeptide(L)'
;MLDFRFVLAFVGAALLLDRLVAAGTVVVGTPTGFAAGTTGGGDVEPVYPTTVKELVTYLSDSEPRVIVLKKEFNFIKSEGSTMEKGCRGKNNANCIAKKYGFKGQDEMLLDTSVRTCDGTHIDITYDNAATKDWKLPVIKIW
;
A
#
# COMPACT_ATOMS: atom_id res chain seq x y z
N MET A 1 65.52 8.60 -26.94
CA MET A 1 64.68 7.60 -27.62
C MET A 1 64.93 6.26 -26.95
N LEU A 2 64.23 6.02 -25.84
CA LEU A 2 63.93 4.70 -25.29
C LEU A 2 62.40 4.63 -25.26
N ASP A 3 61.86 3.50 -25.69
CA ASP A 3 60.54 3.32 -26.29
C ASP A 3 59.37 3.55 -25.32
N PHE A 4 58.42 4.42 -25.71
CA PHE A 4 57.26 4.84 -24.90
C PHE A 4 56.11 3.80 -24.87
N ARG A 5 56.35 2.59 -25.37
CA ARG A 5 55.31 1.57 -25.63
C ARG A 5 55.21 0.47 -24.57
N PHE A 6 56.00 0.53 -23.49
CA PHE A 6 56.02 -0.50 -22.44
C PHE A 6 55.50 -0.05 -21.06
N VAL A 7 55.05 1.19 -20.89
CA VAL A 7 54.48 1.68 -19.61
C VAL A 7 52.97 1.37 -19.50
N LEU A 8 52.51 0.35 -20.23
CA LEU A 8 51.10 -0.05 -20.35
C LEU A 8 50.71 -1.26 -19.48
N ALA A 9 51.57 -1.71 -18.56
CA ALA A 9 51.34 -3.00 -17.88
C ALA A 9 51.24 -2.98 -16.34
N PHE A 10 51.52 -1.88 -15.63
CA PHE A 10 51.60 -1.92 -14.16
C PHE A 10 51.20 -0.62 -13.45
N VAL A 11 50.02 -0.07 -13.72
CA VAL A 11 49.35 0.84 -12.78
C VAL A 11 48.06 0.16 -12.35
N GLY A 12 48.07 -0.21 -11.07
CA GLY A 12 47.21 -1.21 -10.47
C GLY A 12 45.72 -0.95 -10.65
N ALA A 13 45.01 -2.07 -10.80
CA ALA A 13 43.58 -2.19 -10.63
C ALA A 13 43.10 -1.28 -9.49
N ALA A 14 42.42 -0.18 -9.88
CA ALA A 14 41.65 0.61 -8.95
C ALA A 14 40.59 -0.33 -8.35
N LEU A 15 40.77 -0.63 -7.07
CA LEU A 15 39.82 -1.36 -6.24
C LEU A 15 38.45 -0.70 -6.42
N LEU A 16 37.58 -1.35 -7.20
CA LEU A 16 36.15 -1.22 -7.08
C LEU A 16 35.80 -1.77 -5.69
N LEU A 17 35.93 -0.93 -4.68
CA LEU A 17 35.18 -1.07 -3.44
C LEU A 17 33.72 -0.77 -3.80
N ASP A 18 33.07 -1.74 -4.46
CA ASP A 18 31.63 -1.82 -4.44
C ASP A 18 31.26 -1.82 -2.96
N ARG A 19 30.55 -0.76 -2.55
CA ARG A 19 30.00 -0.66 -1.22
C ARG A 19 29.07 -1.86 -1.04
N LEU A 20 29.56 -2.92 -0.42
CA LEU A 20 28.69 -3.88 0.27
C LEU A 20 28.07 -3.12 1.44
N VAL A 21 27.07 -2.29 1.14
CA VAL A 21 26.03 -1.99 2.12
C VAL A 21 25.30 -3.30 2.26
N ALA A 22 25.59 -4.04 3.33
CA ALA A 22 24.74 -5.13 3.75
C ALA A 22 23.35 -4.52 3.93
N ALA A 23 22.43 -4.82 3.01
CA ALA A 23 21.03 -4.45 3.14
C ALA A 23 20.52 -5.13 4.41
N GLY A 24 20.47 -4.35 5.50
CA GLY A 24 19.86 -4.82 6.73
C GLY A 24 18.39 -5.08 6.43
N THR A 25 17.96 -6.32 6.56
CA THR A 25 16.56 -6.68 6.42
C THR A 25 15.77 -5.92 7.48
N VAL A 26 14.95 -4.96 7.03
CA VAL A 26 14.04 -4.20 7.91
C VAL A 26 12.90 -5.10 8.40
N VAL A 27 12.65 -6.20 7.67
CA VAL A 27 11.67 -7.23 8.03
C VAL A 27 12.27 -8.17 9.07
N VAL A 28 11.57 -8.35 10.18
CA VAL A 28 12.02 -9.16 11.32
C VAL A 28 11.30 -10.51 11.32
N GLY A 29 12.06 -11.60 11.44
CA GLY A 29 11.55 -12.97 11.51
C GLY A 29 11.39 -13.64 10.15
N THR A 30 10.84 -14.85 10.14
CA THR A 30 10.58 -15.65 8.93
C THR A 30 9.10 -16.05 8.85
N PRO A 31 8.46 -15.97 7.67
CA PRO A 31 7.10 -16.47 7.49
C PRO A 31 6.98 -17.96 7.79
N THR A 32 5.85 -18.37 8.39
CA THR A 32 5.54 -19.77 8.74
C THR A 32 4.20 -20.21 8.16
N GLY A 33 3.92 -21.51 8.15
CA GLY A 33 2.65 -22.06 7.67
C GLY A 33 2.53 -22.01 6.14
N PHE A 34 1.35 -21.69 5.62
CA PHE A 34 1.09 -21.66 4.17
C PHE A 34 1.94 -20.65 3.40
N ALA A 35 2.41 -19.58 4.05
CA ALA A 35 3.26 -18.55 3.45
C ALA A 35 4.76 -18.75 3.73
N ALA A 36 5.17 -19.94 4.23
CA ALA A 36 6.58 -20.22 4.45
C ALA A 36 7.36 -20.13 3.13
N GLY A 37 8.45 -19.36 3.14
CA GLY A 37 9.31 -19.14 1.96
C GLY A 37 9.03 -17.85 1.18
N THR A 38 7.99 -17.08 1.51
CA THR A 38 7.78 -15.76 0.90
C THR A 38 8.95 -14.82 1.21
N THR A 39 9.47 -14.15 0.18
CA THR A 39 10.61 -13.21 0.26
C THR A 39 10.20 -11.74 0.14
N GLY A 40 9.02 -11.45 -0.43
CA GLY A 40 8.57 -10.09 -0.70
C GLY A 40 9.57 -9.34 -1.59
N GLY A 41 10.09 -8.20 -1.10
CA GLY A 41 11.15 -7.45 -1.77
C GLY A 41 12.55 -8.08 -1.70
N GLY A 42 12.75 -9.12 -0.88
CA GLY A 42 14.08 -9.71 -0.64
C GLY A 42 15.05 -8.74 0.03
N ASP A 43 16.31 -8.79 -0.40
CA ASP A 43 17.41 -7.98 0.15
C ASP A 43 17.67 -6.69 -0.66
N VAL A 44 16.68 -6.20 -1.42
CA VAL A 44 16.81 -4.93 -2.15
C VAL A 44 16.93 -3.74 -1.19
N GLU A 45 17.63 -2.70 -1.64
CA GLU A 45 17.83 -1.50 -0.83
C GLU A 45 16.48 -0.83 -0.47
N PRO A 46 16.25 -0.48 0.80
CA PRO A 46 14.98 0.13 1.20
C PRO A 46 14.73 1.50 0.56
N VAL A 47 13.49 1.73 0.13
CA VAL A 47 13.00 3.04 -0.29
C VAL A 47 12.13 3.68 0.80
N TYR A 48 12.15 5.01 0.85
CA TYR A 48 11.49 5.80 1.89
C TYR A 48 10.57 6.84 1.23
N PRO A 49 9.33 6.49 0.88
CA PRO A 49 8.42 7.45 0.27
C PRO A 49 8.21 8.65 1.20
N THR A 50 8.03 9.81 0.58
CA THR A 50 7.75 11.07 1.27
C THR A 50 6.37 11.61 0.91
N THR A 51 5.73 11.09 -0.13
CA THR A 51 4.38 11.49 -0.55
C THR A 51 3.49 10.27 -0.78
N VAL A 52 2.18 10.48 -0.69
CA VAL A 52 1.16 9.48 -1.08
C VAL A 52 1.39 8.99 -2.51
N LYS A 53 1.75 9.90 -3.43
CA LYS A 53 2.02 9.55 -4.83
C LYS A 53 3.21 8.60 -4.98
N GLU A 54 4.32 8.87 -4.30
CA GLU A 54 5.49 7.98 -4.30
C GLU A 54 5.15 6.61 -3.71
N LEU A 55 4.43 6.58 -2.59
CA LEU A 55 4.00 5.33 -1.96
C LEU A 55 3.14 4.50 -2.92
N VAL A 56 2.16 5.11 -3.59
CA VAL A 56 1.32 4.43 -4.59
C VAL A 56 2.17 3.92 -5.76
N THR A 57 3.08 4.75 -6.28
CA THR A 57 3.98 4.32 -7.37
C THR A 57 4.79 3.09 -6.97
N TYR A 58 5.44 3.12 -5.81
CA TYR A 58 6.27 1.99 -5.35
C TYR A 58 5.45 0.73 -5.09
N LEU A 59 4.23 0.86 -4.58
CA LEU A 59 3.38 -0.30 -4.36
C LEU A 59 2.82 -0.89 -5.66
N SER A 60 2.66 -0.08 -6.71
CA SER A 60 1.97 -0.47 -7.95
C SER A 60 2.88 -0.96 -9.07
N ASP A 61 4.19 -0.77 -8.98
CA ASP A 61 5.10 -1.25 -10.00
C ASP A 61 5.43 -2.74 -9.89
N SER A 62 6.15 -3.26 -10.89
CA SER A 62 6.52 -4.67 -10.99
C SER A 62 7.89 -4.99 -10.38
N GLU A 63 8.57 -4.01 -9.78
CA GLU A 63 9.91 -4.19 -9.23
C GLU A 63 9.81 -4.77 -7.81
N PRO A 64 10.71 -5.68 -7.40
CA PRO A 64 10.85 -6.02 -5.99
C PRO A 64 11.24 -4.79 -5.17
N ARG A 65 10.51 -4.51 -4.08
CA ARG A 65 10.78 -3.36 -3.22
C ARG A 65 10.69 -3.69 -1.73
N VAL A 66 11.57 -3.07 -0.96
CA VAL A 66 11.45 -2.91 0.50
C VAL A 66 11.03 -1.47 0.78
N ILE A 67 9.76 -1.25 1.12
CA ILE A 67 9.20 0.09 1.34
C ILE A 67 9.06 0.35 2.83
N VAL A 68 9.75 1.36 3.35
CA VAL A 68 9.75 1.67 4.78
C VAL A 68 8.92 2.93 5.05
N LEU A 69 7.86 2.77 5.84
CA LEU A 69 6.98 3.86 6.25
C LEU A 69 7.51 4.52 7.53
N LYS A 70 8.03 5.75 7.41
CA LYS A 70 8.58 6.53 8.55
C LYS A 70 7.64 7.62 9.06
N LYS A 71 6.45 7.76 8.45
CA LYS A 71 5.46 8.78 8.79
C LYS A 71 4.06 8.34 8.36
N GLU A 72 3.07 9.11 8.77
CA GLU A 72 1.70 8.97 8.31
C GLU A 72 1.57 9.40 6.83
N PHE A 73 0.85 8.59 6.05
CA PHE A 73 0.43 8.92 4.69
C PHE A 73 -1.09 9.08 4.69
N ASN A 74 -1.54 10.33 4.67
CA ASN A 74 -2.95 10.64 4.73
C ASN A 74 -3.57 10.63 3.32
N PHE A 75 -4.44 9.64 3.07
CA PHE A 75 -5.20 9.50 1.83
C PHE A 75 -6.59 10.14 1.89
N ILE A 76 -7.02 10.67 3.04
CA ILE A 76 -8.33 11.30 3.17
C ILE A 76 -8.45 12.44 2.15
N LYS A 77 -9.54 12.41 1.40
CA LYS A 77 -9.92 13.33 0.31
C LYS A 77 -8.99 13.30 -0.91
N SER A 78 -8.04 12.36 -1.00
CA SER A 78 -7.12 12.30 -2.14
C SER A 78 -7.81 11.93 -3.45
N GLU A 79 -9.00 11.31 -3.39
CA GLU A 79 -9.77 10.86 -4.54
C GLU A 79 -11.17 11.52 -4.61
N GLY A 80 -11.38 12.58 -3.83
CA GLY A 80 -12.67 13.26 -3.71
C GLY A 80 -13.71 12.45 -2.93
N SER A 81 -14.97 12.83 -3.07
CA SER A 81 -16.11 12.20 -2.37
C SER A 81 -17.26 11.91 -3.32
N THR A 82 -18.01 10.86 -3.04
CA THR A 82 -19.24 10.52 -3.76
C THR A 82 -20.43 10.65 -2.83
N MET A 83 -21.55 11.11 -3.39
CA MET A 83 -22.86 11.10 -2.74
C MET A 83 -23.82 10.24 -3.55
N GLU A 84 -24.43 9.26 -2.90
CA GLU A 84 -25.34 8.32 -3.53
C GLU A 84 -26.35 7.74 -2.53
N LYS A 85 -27.25 6.87 -3.01
CA LYS A 85 -28.20 6.18 -2.15
C LYS A 85 -27.53 5.00 -1.45
N GLY A 86 -27.43 5.10 -0.14
CA GLY A 86 -27.09 4.01 0.76
C GLY A 86 -28.32 3.43 1.45
N CYS A 87 -28.09 2.57 2.44
CA CYS A 87 -29.13 1.96 3.25
C CYS A 87 -28.91 2.21 4.74
N ARG A 88 -29.94 2.71 5.41
CA ARG A 88 -30.06 2.59 6.86
C ARG A 88 -30.82 1.31 7.17
N GLY A 89 -30.09 0.27 7.58
CA GLY A 89 -30.68 -1.03 7.89
C GLY A 89 -31.76 -0.96 8.97
N LYS A 90 -32.75 -1.85 8.90
CA LYS A 90 -33.93 -1.82 9.80
C LYS A 90 -33.56 -1.80 11.29
N ASN A 91 -32.54 -2.56 11.67
CA ASN A 91 -32.04 -2.60 13.05
C ASN A 91 -31.46 -1.24 13.48
N ASN A 92 -30.69 -0.59 12.60
CA ASN A 92 -30.14 0.74 12.88
C ASN A 92 -31.26 1.79 12.99
N ALA A 93 -32.23 1.77 12.06
CA ALA A 93 -33.40 2.64 12.12
C ALA A 93 -34.17 2.50 13.45
N ASN A 94 -34.43 1.26 13.87
CA ASN A 94 -35.09 0.97 15.15
C ASN A 94 -34.28 1.45 16.35
N CYS A 95 -32.95 1.31 16.31
CA CYS A 95 -32.06 1.78 17.38
C CYS A 95 -32.11 3.31 17.51
N ILE A 96 -31.99 4.03 16.39
CA ILE A 96 -32.05 5.49 16.35
C ILE A 96 -33.42 5.98 16.87
N ALA A 97 -34.51 5.31 16.49
CA ALA A 97 -35.87 5.66 16.93
C ALA A 97 -36.04 5.58 18.46
N LYS A 98 -35.31 4.69 19.14
CA LYS A 98 -35.34 4.56 20.61
C LYS A 98 -34.56 5.65 21.37
N LYS A 99 -33.79 6.50 20.67
CA LYS A 99 -33.06 7.64 21.24
C LYS A 99 -32.10 7.30 22.39
N TYR A 100 -31.47 6.14 22.35
CA TYR A 100 -30.45 5.75 23.33
C TYR A 100 -29.10 6.49 23.19
N GLY A 101 -29.00 7.45 22.26
CA GLY A 101 -27.77 8.20 21.98
C GLY A 101 -26.82 7.54 20.98
N PHE A 102 -27.08 6.29 20.60
CA PHE A 102 -26.29 5.56 19.60
C PHE A 102 -26.86 5.74 18.19
N LYS A 103 -25.98 5.98 17.22
CA LYS A 103 -26.29 5.98 15.78
C LYS A 103 -25.38 4.95 15.15
N GLY A 104 -25.95 3.82 14.74
CA GLY A 104 -25.20 2.76 14.06
C GLY A 104 -24.73 3.21 12.68
N GLN A 105 -23.92 2.37 12.05
CA GLN A 105 -23.41 2.63 10.70
C GLN A 105 -24.53 2.50 9.67
N ASP A 106 -24.49 3.37 8.67
CA ASP A 106 -25.27 3.23 7.45
C ASP A 106 -24.42 2.52 6.40
N GLU A 107 -25.07 1.87 5.45
CA GLU A 107 -24.45 0.95 4.53
C GLU A 107 -24.34 1.55 3.14
N MET A 108 -23.20 1.31 2.48
CA MET A 108 -22.98 1.62 1.07
C MET A 108 -23.47 0.43 0.22
N LEU A 109 -24.31 0.68 -0.78
CA LEU A 109 -24.91 -0.34 -1.64
C LEU A 109 -24.08 -0.55 -2.92
N LEU A 110 -22.80 -0.91 -2.76
CA LEU A 110 -21.84 -1.07 -3.86
C LEU A 110 -22.29 -2.11 -4.92
N ASP A 111 -22.99 -3.15 -4.47
CA ASP A 111 -23.53 -4.18 -5.35
C ASP A 111 -24.91 -4.61 -4.84
N THR A 112 -25.95 -4.17 -5.55
CA THR A 112 -27.34 -4.47 -5.25
C THR A 112 -27.71 -5.93 -5.52
N SER A 113 -26.84 -6.70 -6.19
CA SER A 113 -26.99 -8.15 -6.39
C SER A 113 -26.57 -8.97 -5.16
N VAL A 114 -25.74 -8.40 -4.29
CA VAL A 114 -25.25 -9.06 -3.06
C VAL A 114 -26.19 -8.79 -1.89
N ARG A 115 -26.75 -7.58 -1.79
CA ARG A 115 -27.68 -7.23 -0.73
C ARG A 115 -28.65 -6.12 -1.14
N THR A 116 -29.91 -6.31 -0.82
CA THR A 116 -30.95 -5.27 -0.93
C THR A 116 -31.12 -4.53 0.40
N CYS A 117 -31.53 -3.27 0.34
CA CYS A 117 -31.78 -2.49 1.54
C CYS A 117 -33.03 -3.01 2.28
N ASP A 118 -32.84 -3.52 3.50
CA ASP A 118 -33.92 -4.03 4.35
C ASP A 118 -34.63 -2.95 5.19
N GLY A 119 -34.14 -1.71 5.10
CA GLY A 119 -34.61 -0.57 5.87
C GLY A 119 -34.95 0.62 4.98
N THR A 120 -34.32 1.76 5.24
CA THR A 120 -34.63 3.02 4.55
C THR A 120 -33.46 3.45 3.70
N HIS A 121 -33.72 3.74 2.42
CA HIS A 121 -32.73 4.39 1.57
C HIS A 121 -32.47 5.81 2.04
N ILE A 122 -31.20 6.17 2.18
CA ILE A 122 -30.76 7.49 2.61
C ILE A 122 -29.65 8.00 1.69
N ASP A 123 -29.47 9.30 1.62
CA ASP A 123 -28.27 9.86 0.99
C ASP A 123 -27.09 9.64 1.93
N ILE A 124 -26.06 8.98 1.42
CA ILE A 124 -24.77 8.82 2.08
C ILE A 124 -23.71 9.61 1.31
N THR A 125 -22.69 10.06 2.02
CA THR A 125 -21.52 10.68 1.42
C THR A 125 -20.29 10.02 2.00
N TYR A 126 -19.39 9.56 1.14
CA TYR A 126 -18.17 8.89 1.54
C TYR A 126 -16.97 9.37 0.74
N ASP A 127 -15.79 9.12 1.29
CA ASP A 127 -14.51 9.42 0.67
C ASP A 127 -14.13 8.33 -0.33
N ASN A 128 -13.84 8.72 -1.56
CA ASN A 128 -13.53 7.77 -2.64
C ASN A 128 -12.16 7.11 -2.46
N ALA A 129 -11.28 7.63 -1.60
CA ALA A 129 -9.95 7.08 -1.41
C ALA A 129 -10.00 5.64 -0.88
N ALA A 130 -11.05 5.28 -0.13
CA ALA A 130 -11.24 3.94 0.42
C ALA A 130 -11.94 2.96 -0.55
N THR A 131 -12.59 3.46 -1.61
CA THR A 131 -13.36 2.64 -2.55
C THR A 131 -12.68 2.48 -3.89
N LYS A 132 -11.68 3.31 -4.18
CA LYS A 132 -10.90 3.16 -5.40
C LYS A 132 -10.10 1.87 -5.31
N ASP A 133 -10.31 0.99 -6.29
CA ASP A 133 -9.41 -0.12 -6.55
C ASP A 133 -8.04 0.47 -6.93
N TRP A 134 -7.24 0.77 -5.91
CA TRP A 134 -5.82 0.78 -6.13
C TRP A 134 -5.51 -0.63 -6.56
N LYS A 135 -5.15 -0.76 -7.85
CA LYS A 135 -4.22 -1.79 -8.28
C LYS A 135 -2.90 -1.54 -7.56
N LEU A 136 -2.90 -1.63 -6.22
CA LEU A 136 -1.91 -2.46 -5.57
C LEU A 136 -2.01 -3.75 -6.39
N PRO A 137 -1.02 -4.16 -7.19
CA PRO A 137 -0.89 -5.57 -7.50
C PRO A 137 -1.09 -6.20 -6.13
N VAL A 138 -2.26 -6.85 -5.96
CA VAL A 138 -2.76 -7.48 -4.72
C VAL A 138 -1.55 -7.66 -3.86
N ILE A 139 -1.37 -7.01 -2.69
CA ILE A 139 -0.18 -7.24 -1.86
C ILE A 139 0.01 -8.75 -1.90
N LYS A 140 0.98 -9.21 -2.72
CA LYS A 140 0.92 -10.59 -3.19
C LYS A 140 1.63 -11.27 -2.04
N ILE A 141 0.86 -11.58 -1.02
CA ILE A 141 1.28 -12.44 0.08
C ILE A 141 1.29 -13.87 -0.46
N TRP A 142 1.94 -14.10 -1.60
CA TRP A 142 2.24 -15.40 -2.17
C TRP A 142 3.57 -15.24 -2.88
#